data_AF-A0A354URJ4-F1
#
_entry.id   AF-A0A354URJ4-F1
#
_cell.length_a   1.000
_cell.length_b   1.000
_cell.length_c   1.000
_cell.angle_alpha   90.00
_cell.angle_beta   90.00
_cell.angle_gamma   90.00
#
_symmetry.space_group_name_H-M   'P 1'
#
loop_
_entity.id
_entity.type
_entity.pdbx_description
1 polymer ?
#
loop_
_entity_poly.entity_id
_entity_poly.type
_entity_poly.pdbx_seq_one_letter_code
_entity_poly.pdbx_strand_id
1 'polypeptide(L)' 'EDALFSGDTLFAGSCGRTDLPGGSWEQMRESLKRLAAIPENLWVLPGHGETTTLDSEKKYNPYLR' A
#
# COMPACT_ATOMS: atom_id res chain seq x y z
N GLU A 1 6.68 -17.82 -4.47
CA GLU A 1 6.86 -16.36 -4.43
C GLU A 1 6.08 -15.84 -3.25
N ASP A 2 6.64 -14.91 -2.50
CA ASP A 2 5.99 -14.34 -1.33
C ASP A 2 5.11 -13.15 -1.74
N ALA A 3 3.92 -13.06 -1.16
CA ALA A 3 2.90 -12.09 -1.52
C ALA A 3 2.35 -11.35 -0.30
N LEU A 4 2.06 -10.07 -0.47
CA LEU A 4 1.39 -9.19 0.47
C LEU A 4 -0.05 -8.96 0.00
N PHE A 5 -1.02 -9.52 0.73
CA PHE A 5 -2.43 -9.19 0.56
C PHE A 5 -2.71 -7.87 1.31
N SER A 6 -2.74 -6.75 0.59
CA SER A 6 -2.79 -5.40 1.19
C SER A 6 -4.20 -4.89 1.47
N GLY A 7 -5.23 -5.55 0.92
CA GLY A 7 -6.61 -5.04 0.95
C GLY A 7 -6.65 -3.62 0.41
N ASP A 8 -7.25 -2.71 1.18
CA ASP A 8 -7.38 -1.29 0.79
C ASP A 8 -6.27 -0.40 1.34
N THR A 9 -5.21 -0.98 1.92
CA THR A 9 -4.10 -0.17 2.45
C THR A 9 -3.22 0.35 1.33
N LEU A 10 -2.92 -0.49 0.35
CA LEU A 10 -2.00 -0.18 -0.75
C LEU A 10 -2.53 -0.75 -2.07
N PHE A 11 -2.58 0.10 -3.08
CA PHE A 11 -2.95 -0.20 -4.46
C PHE A 11 -1.81 0.15 -5.41
N ALA A 12 -1.86 -0.32 -6.66
CA ALA A 12 -0.95 0.12 -7.70
C ALA A 12 -1.05 1.64 -7.92
N GLY A 13 -0.01 2.38 -7.51
CA GLY A 13 0.07 3.84 -7.62
C GLY A 13 -0.89 4.64 -6.72
N SER A 14 -1.60 3.99 -5.79
CA SER A 14 -2.57 4.65 -4.91
C SER A 14 -2.70 3.99 -3.52
N CYS A 15 -3.61 4.47 -2.67
CA CYS A 15 -4.00 3.86 -1.40
C CYS A 15 -5.51 4.01 -1.18
N GLY A 16 -6.06 3.30 -0.20
CA GLY A 16 -7.46 3.43 0.18
C GLY A 16 -7.82 4.83 0.67
N ARG A 17 -9.11 5.17 0.50
CA ARG A 17 -9.67 6.43 1.00
C ARG A 17 -9.85 6.40 2.51
N THR A 18 -9.73 7.56 3.15
CA THR A 18 -9.81 7.70 4.62
C THR A 18 -10.90 8.68 5.08
N ASP A 19 -11.70 9.19 4.16
CA ASP A 19 -12.75 10.19 4.38
C ASP A 19 -14.13 9.58 4.75
N LEU A 20 -14.22 8.25 4.83
CA LEU A 20 -15.41 7.53 5.28
C LEU A 20 -15.44 7.38 6.82
N PRO A 21 -16.61 7.12 7.44
CA PRO A 21 -16.69 6.86 8.88
C PRO A 21 -15.72 5.77 9.34
N GLY A 22 -14.90 6.09 10.35
CA GLY A 22 -13.85 5.19 10.86
C GLY A 22 -12.50 5.30 10.14
N GLY A 23 -12.42 6.03 9.03
CA GLY A 23 -11.16 6.31 8.35
C GLY A 23 -10.30 7.36 9.08
N SER A 24 -8.98 7.21 8.99
CA SER A 24 -8.01 8.18 9.51
C SER A 24 -6.79 8.26 8.59
N TRP A 25 -6.52 9.46 8.07
CA TRP A 25 -5.34 9.70 7.24
C TRP A 25 -4.03 9.47 8.02
N GLU A 26 -4.00 9.85 9.30
CA GLU A 26 -2.83 9.64 10.15
C GLU A 26 -2.51 8.15 10.31
N GLN A 27 -3.53 7.33 10.60
CA GLN A 27 -3.35 5.88 10.72
C GLN A 27 -2.96 5.23 9.38
N MET A 28 -3.57 5.66 8.27
CA MET A 28 -3.22 5.18 6.92
C MET A 28 -1.74 5.47 6.62
N ARG A 29 -1.26 6.68 6.93
CA ARG A 29 0.14 7.05 6.71
C ARG A 29 1.11 6.20 7.52
N GLU A 30 0.80 5.92 8.79
CA GLU A 30 1.66 5.04 9.62
C GLU A 30 1.66 3.59 9.10
N SER A 31 0.51 3.09 8.63
CA SER A 31 0.43 1.78 7.97
C SER A 31 1.27 1.74 6.69
N LEU A 32 1.17 2.75 5.83
CA LEU A 32 1.95 2.85 4.59
C LEU A 32 3.46 2.91 4.85
N LYS A 33 3.91 3.65 5.87
CA LYS A 33 5.32 3.64 6.29
C LYS A 33 5.81 2.27 6.71
N ARG A 34 4.98 1.49 7.42
CA ARG A 34 5.33 0.12 7.81
C ARG A 34 5.51 -0.77 6.57
N LEU A 35 4.66 -0.61 5.55
CA LEU A 35 4.82 -1.31 4.28
C LEU A 35 6.08 -0.85 3.53
N ALA A 36 6.37 0.46 3.51
CA ALA A 36 7.57 1.02 2.89
C ALA A 36 8.87 0.49 3.51
N ALA A 37 8.85 0.15 4.80
CA ALA A 37 10.00 -0.34 5.55
C ALA A 37 10.32 -1.83 5.34
N ILE A 38 9.42 -2.60 4.71
CA ILE A 38 9.67 -4.02 4.39
C ILE A 38 10.81 -4.08 3.36
N PRO A 39 11.93 -4.79 3.62
CA PRO A 39 13.06 -4.79 2.71
C PRO A 39 12.83 -5.67 1.47
N GLU A 40 12.01 -6.71 1.56
CA GLU A 40 11.74 -7.63 0.46
C GLU A 40 10.88 -7.00 -0.64
N ASN A 41 11.11 -7.44 -1.87
CA ASN A 41 10.24 -7.12 -2.99
C ASN A 41 9.13 -8.18 -3.10
N LEU A 42 8.01 -7.90 -2.44
CA LEU A 42 6.84 -8.77 -2.45
C LEU A 42 5.89 -8.42 -3.59
N TRP A 43 5.19 -9.42 -4.12
CA TRP A 43 3.98 -9.16 -4.92
C TRP A 43 2.93 -8.51 -4.03
N VAL A 44 2.32 -7.41 -4.48
CA VAL A 44 1.24 -6.74 -3.77
C VAL A 44 -0.07 -7.11 -4.45
N LEU A 45 -0.94 -7.78 -3.69
CA LEU A 45 -2.26 -8.23 -4.12
C LEU A 45 -3.32 -7.35 -3.43
N PRO A 46 -3.75 -6.25 -4.08
CA PRO A 46 -4.70 -5.32 -3.50
C PRO A 46 -6.13 -5.86 -3.48
N GLY A 47 -6.99 -5.23 -2.67
CA GLY A 47 -8.44 -5.48 -2.70
C GLY A 47 -9.11 -5.01 -4.00
N HIS A 48 -8.50 -4.04 -4.69
CA HIS A 48 -9.00 -3.44 -5.92
C HIS A 48 -7.88 -3.08 -6.89
N GLY A 49 -8.18 -3.10 -8.20
CA GLY A 49 -7.24 -2.74 -9.25
C GLY A 49 -6.25 -3.84 -9.59
N GLU A 50 -5.15 -3.46 -10.22
CA GLU A 50 -4.12 -4.37 -10.71
C GLU A 50 -3.10 -4.75 -9.62
N THR A 51 -2.53 -5.95 -9.76
CA THR A 51 -1.38 -6.40 -8.96
C THR A 51 -0.14 -5.58 -9.30
N THR A 52 0.72 -5.37 -8.30
CA THR A 52 1.99 -4.63 -8.43
C THR A 52 3.09 -5.30 -7.58
N THR A 53 4.26 -4.67 -7.45
CA THR A 53 5.34 -5.12 -6.58
C THR A 53 5.73 -4.04 -5.58
N LEU A 54 6.19 -4.44 -4.40
CA LEU A 54 6.52 -3.49 -3.34
C LEU A 54 7.65 -2.53 -3.75
N ASP A 55 8.62 -2.99 -4.55
CA ASP A 55 9.66 -2.11 -5.11
C ASP A 55 9.11 -1.08 -6.10
N SER A 56 8.14 -1.47 -6.95
CA SER A 56 7.47 -0.52 -7.85
C SER A 56 6.74 0.55 -7.04
N GLU A 57 6.01 0.13 -6.01
CA GLU A 57 5.24 1.05 -5.17
C GLU A 57 6.14 1.98 -4.36
N LYS A 58 7.22 1.50 -3.74
CA LYS A 58 8.22 2.37 -3.08
C LYS A 58 8.81 3.41 -4.03
N LYS A 59 9.02 3.05 -5.30
CA LYS A 59 9.66 3.93 -6.28
C LYS A 59 8.71 4.98 -6.85
N TYR A 60 7.45 4.62 -7.11
CA TYR A 60 6.56 5.43 -7.93
C TYR A 60 5.29 5.88 -7.20
N ASN A 61 4.81 5.14 -6.21
CA ASN A 61 3.56 5.48 -5.53
C ASN A 61 3.76 6.73 -4.66
N PRO A 62 2.99 7.81 -4.87
CA PRO A 62 3.15 9.05 -4.13
C PRO A 62 2.85 8.91 -2.63
N TYR A 63 2.14 7.86 -2.21
CA TYR A 63 1.73 7.61 -0.84
C TYR A 63 2.76 6.80 -0.01
N LEU A 64 3.78 6.21 -0.65
CA LEU A 64 4.89 5.51 0.00
C LEU A 64 6.19 6.34 0.14
N ARG A 65 6.14 7.63 -0.22
CA ARG A 65 7.28 8.55 -0.10
C ARG A 65 7.49 9.06 1.32
#